data_AF-A0A9D7PPZ0-F1
#
_entry.id   AF-A0A9D7PPZ0-F1
#
_cell.length_a   1.000
_cell.length_b   1.000
_cell.length_c   1.000
_cell.angle_alpha   90.00
_cell.angle_beta   90.00
_cell.angle_gamma   90.00
#
_symmetry.space_group_name_H-M   'P 1'
#
loop_
_entity.id
_entity.type
_entity.pdbx_description
1 polymer ?
#
loop_
_entity_poly.entity_id
_entity_poly.type
_entity_poly.pdbx_seq_one_letter_code
_entity_poly.pdbx_strand_id
1 'polypeptide(L)'
;MNHGDILDFAIDEATNQLVHIGQVRKGLQCNCRCPTCGRRLIARTGVRYRHHFSHLPDELRLEPCSGGPETGLHLAAKQIIARWRYVDLPPLIVTEKAKNQFGVECEATLSIPAERMHVVEAILPDETPWTDDWIPDVVLRAANREVRIEVKVTNGVSGSKQAKVQRDGFPHWSTTYPL
;
A
#
# COMPACT_ATOMS: atom_id res chain seq x y z
N MET A 1 5.01 7.38 27.73
CA MET A 1 3.82 7.44 26.87
C MET A 1 4.26 6.93 25.51
N ASN A 2 3.83 5.73 25.12
CA ASN A 2 4.29 5.12 23.87
C ASN A 2 3.62 5.82 22.70
N HIS A 3 4.42 6.55 21.90
CA HIS A 3 3.98 7.28 20.70
C HIS A 3 3.66 6.36 19.49
N GLY A 4 3.53 5.04 19.70
CA GLY A 4 3.41 4.04 18.63
C GLY A 4 1.99 3.77 18.12
N ASP A 5 0.94 4.21 18.83
CA ASP A 5 -0.45 3.79 18.59
C ASP A 5 -1.31 4.83 17.86
N ILE A 6 -0.68 5.79 17.16
CA ILE A 6 -1.39 6.85 16.44
C ILE A 6 -1.73 6.35 15.05
N LEU A 7 -3.00 6.07 14.81
CA LEU A 7 -3.53 5.61 13.51
C LEU A 7 -4.29 6.73 12.82
N ASP A 8 -4.10 6.91 11.50
CA ASP A 8 -4.89 7.87 10.71
C ASP A 8 -6.12 7.22 10.06
N PHE A 9 -6.13 5.88 9.96
CA PHE A 9 -7.16 5.08 9.30
C PHE A 9 -7.73 4.01 10.22
N ALA A 10 -9.00 3.69 10.01
CA ALA A 10 -9.72 2.64 10.71
C ALA A 10 -10.74 1.96 9.79
N ILE A 11 -11.27 0.80 10.19
CA ILE A 11 -12.42 0.19 9.51
C ILE A 11 -13.70 0.61 10.22
N ASP A 12 -14.63 1.21 9.49
CA ASP A 12 -15.98 1.49 9.97
C ASP A 12 -16.77 0.18 10.12
N GLU A 13 -17.37 -0.06 11.28
CA GLU A 13 -18.06 -1.33 11.54
C GLU A 13 -19.36 -1.50 10.75
N ALA A 14 -20.03 -0.41 10.38
CA ALA A 14 -21.33 -0.49 9.68
C ALA A 14 -21.16 -0.83 8.19
N THR A 15 -20.17 -0.20 7.55
CA THR A 15 -19.92 -0.34 6.10
C THR A 15 -18.82 -1.33 5.78
N ASN A 16 -18.05 -1.75 6.79
CA ASN A 16 -16.82 -2.52 6.63
C ASN A 16 -15.79 -1.87 5.70
N GLN A 17 -15.86 -0.55 5.54
CA GLN A 17 -14.94 0.22 4.70
C GLN A 17 -13.88 0.90 5.55
N LEU A 18 -12.70 1.07 4.95
CA LEU A 18 -11.67 1.89 5.55
C LEU A 18 -12.03 3.38 5.47
N VAL A 19 -11.91 4.07 6.60
CA VAL A 19 -12.23 5.49 6.79
C VAL A 19 -11.03 6.23 7.36
N HIS A 20 -10.85 7.48 6.93
CA HIS A 20 -9.85 8.38 7.49
C HIS A 20 -10.41 9.10 8.73
N ILE A 21 -9.56 9.44 9.70
CA ILE A 21 -9.96 10.13 10.94
C ILE A 21 -10.75 11.43 10.71
N GLY A 22 -10.49 12.12 9.58
CA GLY A 22 -11.21 13.34 9.21
C GLY A 22 -12.65 13.11 8.71
N GLN A 23 -13.05 11.87 8.42
CA GLN A 23 -14.36 11.52 7.86
C GLN A 23 -15.35 10.99 8.92
N VAL A 24 -14.89 10.78 10.15
CA VAL A 24 -15.67 10.13 11.20
C VAL A 24 -16.07 11.09 12.32
N ARG A 25 -17.10 10.69 13.08
CA ARG A 25 -17.50 11.43 14.28
C ARG A 25 -16.45 11.29 15.38
N LYS A 26 -16.29 12.34 16.18
CA LYS A 26 -15.36 12.37 17.31
C LYS A 26 -15.75 11.35 18.39
N GLY A 27 -14.74 10.80 19.06
CA GLY A 27 -14.90 9.87 20.19
C GLY A 27 -15.31 8.48 19.75
N LEU A 28 -16.01 7.75 20.64
CA LEU A 28 -16.53 6.41 20.37
C LEU A 28 -17.65 6.36 19.33
N GLN A 29 -18.22 7.52 18.99
CA GLN A 29 -19.23 7.63 17.95
C GLN A 29 -18.67 7.41 16.54
N CYS A 30 -17.35 7.29 16.38
CA CYS A 30 -16.75 6.88 15.12
C CYS A 30 -17.16 5.46 14.71
N ASN A 31 -17.54 4.60 15.67
CA ASN A 31 -17.89 3.20 15.43
C ASN A 31 -16.85 2.45 14.57
N CYS A 32 -15.58 2.69 14.87
CA CYS A 32 -14.46 2.21 14.10
C CYS A 32 -13.66 1.14 14.86
N ARG A 33 -13.04 0.23 14.12
CA ARG A 33 -12.09 -0.76 14.64
C ARG A 33 -10.72 -0.68 13.99
N CYS A 34 -9.70 -1.15 14.71
CA CYS A 34 -8.34 -1.24 14.23
C CYS A 34 -8.26 -2.22 13.05
N PRO A 35 -7.67 -1.83 11.92
CA PRO A 35 -7.57 -2.71 10.77
C PRO A 35 -6.60 -3.89 11.02
N THR A 36 -5.68 -3.77 11.98
CA THR A 36 -4.72 -4.82 12.33
C THR A 36 -5.24 -5.78 13.39
N CYS A 37 -5.72 -5.27 14.53
CA CYS A 37 -6.09 -6.12 15.66
C CYS A 37 -7.62 -6.25 15.88
N GLY A 38 -8.43 -5.55 15.09
CA GLY A 38 -9.89 -5.59 15.17
C GLY A 38 -10.50 -4.93 16.42
N ARG A 39 -9.69 -4.38 17.33
CA ARG A 39 -10.14 -3.70 18.56
C ARG A 39 -10.84 -2.38 18.28
N ARG A 40 -11.77 -1.94 19.13
CA ARG A 40 -12.46 -0.67 18.95
C ARG A 40 -11.51 0.51 19.13
N LEU A 41 -11.76 1.54 18.33
CA LEU A 41 -11.00 2.76 18.31
C LEU A 41 -11.82 3.94 18.83
N ILE A 42 -11.12 4.93 19.35
CA ILE A 42 -11.64 6.24 19.72
C ILE A 42 -11.08 7.26 18.73
N ALA A 43 -11.93 8.01 18.05
CA ALA A 43 -11.52 9.12 17.20
C ALA A 43 -11.14 10.34 18.06
N ARG A 44 -9.85 10.64 18.15
CA ARG A 44 -9.31 11.83 18.83
C ARG A 44 -9.11 12.96 17.81
N THR A 45 -10.13 13.81 17.69
CA THR A 45 -10.08 15.03 16.87
C THR A 45 -10.14 16.29 17.75
N GLY A 46 -9.37 17.31 17.37
CA GLY A 46 -9.27 18.57 18.11
C GLY A 46 -8.56 19.66 17.32
N VAL A 47 -8.66 20.90 17.80
CA VAL A 47 -8.10 22.08 17.12
C VAL A 47 -6.59 22.22 17.35
N ARG A 48 -6.09 21.68 18.47
CA ARG A 48 -4.67 21.80 18.89
C ARG A 48 -3.82 20.56 18.67
N TYR A 49 -4.42 19.41 18.38
CA TYR A 49 -3.73 18.12 18.29
C TYR A 49 -4.00 17.46 16.94
N ARG A 50 -3.01 16.74 16.40
CA ARG A 50 -3.18 15.91 15.20
C ARG A 50 -4.35 14.96 15.40
N HIS A 51 -5.24 14.91 14.41
CA HIS A 51 -6.37 13.99 14.40
C HIS A 51 -5.82 12.57 14.27
N HIS A 52 -6.23 11.68 15.17
CA HIS A 52 -5.84 10.27 15.10
C HIS A 52 -6.88 9.39 15.78
N PHE A 53 -6.82 8.09 15.49
CA PHE A 53 -7.46 7.06 16.27
C PHE A 53 -6.53 6.55 17.37
N SER A 54 -7.11 6.15 18.50
CA SER A 54 -6.41 5.38 19.52
C SER A 54 -7.24 4.17 19.92
N HIS A 55 -6.59 3.10 20.36
CA HIS A 55 -7.27 1.97 20.97
C HIS A 55 -8.08 2.40 22.21
N LEU A 56 -9.27 1.83 22.36
CA LEU A 56 -10.03 1.92 23.60
C LEU A 56 -9.24 1.18 24.71
N PRO A 57 -8.89 1.83 25.83
CA PRO A 57 -7.98 1.24 26.84
C PRO A 57 -8.49 -0.03 27.54
N ASP A 58 -9.78 -0.31 27.48
CA ASP A 58 -10.48 -1.27 28.35
C ASP A 58 -10.81 -2.61 27.66
N GLU A 59 -10.15 -2.91 26.54
CA GLU A 59 -10.37 -4.19 25.84
C GLU A 59 -9.39 -5.28 26.33
N LEU A 60 -9.96 -6.44 26.69
CA LEU A 60 -9.38 -7.64 27.32
C LEU A 60 -8.11 -8.27 26.70
N ARG A 61 -7.46 -7.64 25.71
CA ARG A 61 -6.18 -8.12 25.16
C ARG A 61 -5.00 -7.37 25.77
N LEU A 62 -4.24 -8.08 26.59
CA LEU A 62 -3.00 -7.64 27.24
C LEU A 62 -1.85 -7.37 26.25
N GLU A 63 -1.93 -7.88 25.02
CA GLU A 63 -0.90 -7.73 24.00
C GLU A 63 -0.97 -6.34 23.32
N PRO A 64 0.17 -5.62 23.21
CA PRO A 64 0.24 -4.36 22.46
C PRO A 64 -0.08 -4.60 20.99
N CYS A 65 -0.78 -3.65 20.35
CA CYS A 65 -1.07 -3.74 18.92
C CYS A 65 0.24 -3.61 18.15
N SER A 66 0.58 -4.58 17.31
CA SER A 66 1.70 -4.47 16.37
C SER A 66 1.38 -3.57 15.16
N GLY A 67 0.11 -3.20 14.99
CA GLY A 67 -0.36 -2.32 13.93
C GLY A 67 -0.07 -0.85 14.24
N GLY A 68 0.89 -0.28 13.51
CA GLY A 68 1.22 1.14 13.55
C GLY A 68 0.62 1.93 12.39
N PRO A 69 0.85 3.26 12.33
CA PRO A 69 0.37 4.12 11.24
C PRO A 69 0.80 3.63 9.84
N GLU A 70 1.98 3.01 9.74
CA GLU A 70 2.47 2.39 8.50
C GLU A 70 1.57 1.26 8.01
N THR A 71 1.12 0.39 8.92
CA THR A 71 0.15 -0.67 8.62
C THR A 71 -1.21 -0.09 8.22
N GLY A 72 -1.65 0.98 8.89
CA GLY A 72 -2.90 1.66 8.55
C GLY A 72 -2.89 2.26 7.14
N LEU A 73 -1.81 2.94 6.76
CA LEU A 73 -1.67 3.54 5.43
C LEU A 73 -1.51 2.47 4.34
N HIS A 74 -0.78 1.40 4.63
CA HIS A 74 -0.59 0.28 3.71
C HIS A 74 -1.92 -0.42 3.39
N LEU A 75 -2.71 -0.74 4.41
CA LEU A 75 -4.07 -1.27 4.25
C LEU A 75 -4.99 -0.28 3.54
N ALA A 76 -4.80 1.03 3.76
CA ALA A 76 -5.55 2.05 3.06
C ALA A 76 -5.30 2.04 1.56
N ALA A 77 -4.03 2.04 1.17
CA ALA A 77 -3.63 2.00 -0.21
C ALA A 77 -4.16 0.73 -0.90
N LYS A 78 -4.04 -0.44 -0.26
CA LYS A 78 -4.60 -1.70 -0.78
C LYS A 78 -6.08 -1.57 -1.14
N GLN A 79 -6.88 -1.08 -0.19
CA GLN A 79 -8.32 -0.94 -0.36
C GLN A 79 -8.71 0.11 -1.42
N ILE A 80 -7.93 1.18 -1.57
CA ILE A 80 -8.13 2.19 -2.63
C ILE A 80 -7.83 1.58 -4.00
N ILE A 81 -6.69 0.90 -4.13
CA ILE A 81 -6.23 0.28 -5.39
C ILE A 81 -7.21 -0.81 -5.82
N ALA A 82 -7.70 -1.63 -4.88
CA ALA A 82 -8.67 -2.69 -5.18
C ALA A 82 -10.01 -2.17 -5.72
N ARG A 83 -10.31 -0.87 -5.57
CA ARG A 83 -11.53 -0.22 -6.10
C ARG A 83 -11.32 0.45 -7.45
N TRP A 84 -10.09 0.46 -7.99
CA TRP A 84 -9.81 1.08 -9.28
C TRP A 84 -10.54 0.37 -10.41
N ARG A 85 -11.15 1.16 -11.31
CA ARG A 85 -11.74 0.67 -12.56
C ARG A 85 -10.76 0.74 -13.73
N TYR A 86 -9.75 1.59 -13.61
CA TYR A 86 -8.71 1.79 -14.61
C TYR A 86 -7.38 2.04 -13.90
N VAL A 87 -6.29 1.63 -14.53
CA VAL A 87 -4.92 2.00 -14.13
C VAL A 87 -4.13 2.42 -15.36
N ASP A 88 -3.40 3.53 -15.24
CA ASP A 88 -2.49 4.01 -16.27
C ASP A 88 -1.12 3.36 -16.06
N LEU A 89 -0.70 2.57 -17.04
CA LEU A 89 0.57 1.88 -17.06
C LEU A 89 1.56 2.70 -17.88
N PRO A 90 2.70 3.09 -17.31
CA PRO A 90 3.73 3.81 -18.06
C PRO A 90 4.35 2.87 -19.11
N PRO A 91 4.99 3.44 -20.15
CA PRO A 91 5.74 2.62 -21.08
C PRO A 91 6.93 1.97 -20.37
N LEU A 92 7.20 0.71 -20.67
CA LEU A 92 8.41 0.02 -20.20
C LEU A 92 9.39 -0.06 -21.37
N ILE A 93 10.57 0.52 -21.21
CA ILE A 93 11.65 0.45 -22.20
C ILE A 93 12.82 -0.28 -21.55
N VAL A 94 13.21 -1.42 -22.13
CA VAL A 94 14.33 -2.23 -21.67
C VAL A 94 15.36 -2.25 -22.79
N THR A 95 16.56 -1.73 -22.48
CA THR A 95 17.69 -1.73 -23.41
C THR A 95 18.77 -2.64 -22.87
N GLU A 96 19.12 -3.66 -23.65
CA GLU A 96 20.14 -4.65 -23.32
C GLU A 96 21.31 -4.53 -24.30
N LYS A 97 22.52 -4.63 -23.75
CA LYS A 97 23.77 -4.59 -24.51
C LYS A 97 24.46 -5.94 -24.43
N ALA A 98 24.77 -6.51 -25.58
CA ALA A 98 25.44 -7.80 -25.68
C ALA A 98 26.51 -7.77 -26.76
N LYS A 99 27.55 -8.59 -26.60
CA LYS A 99 28.53 -8.81 -27.66
C LYS A 99 28.07 -9.97 -28.53
N ASN A 100 28.11 -9.80 -29.85
CA ASN A 100 27.86 -10.90 -30.77
C ASN A 100 29.09 -11.84 -30.85
N GLN A 101 28.95 -12.93 -31.62
CA GLN A 101 30.01 -13.92 -31.80
C GLN A 101 31.32 -13.37 -32.42
N PHE A 102 31.30 -12.16 -32.95
CA PHE A 102 32.46 -11.46 -33.53
C PHE A 102 33.05 -10.39 -32.60
N GLY A 103 32.58 -10.31 -31.35
CA GLY A 103 33.06 -9.34 -30.35
C GLY A 103 32.53 -7.92 -30.55
N VAL A 104 31.60 -7.70 -31.49
CA VAL A 104 30.97 -6.40 -31.74
C VAL A 104 29.86 -6.19 -30.71
N GLU A 105 29.85 -5.03 -30.06
CA GLU A 105 28.75 -4.63 -29.18
C GLU A 105 27.49 -4.37 -29.99
N CYS A 106 26.41 -4.99 -29.57
CA CYS A 106 25.08 -4.86 -30.12
C CYS A 106 24.14 -4.39 -29.01
N GLU A 107 23.16 -3.57 -29.37
CA GLU A 107 22.14 -3.07 -28.46
C GLU A 107 20.78 -3.54 -28.98
N ALA A 108 19.97 -4.11 -28.10
CA ALA A 108 18.59 -4.49 -28.37
C ALA A 108 17.68 -3.72 -27.41
N THR A 109 16.64 -3.09 -27.94
CA THR A 109 15.65 -2.39 -27.14
C THR A 109 14.29 -3.05 -27.30
N LEU A 110 13.69 -3.45 -26.18
CA LEU A 110 12.31 -3.90 -26.05
C LEU A 110 11.47 -2.74 -25.49
N SER A 111 10.34 -2.43 -26.13
CA SER A 111 9.41 -1.41 -25.65
C SER A 111 8.00 -1.97 -25.51
N ILE A 112 7.43 -1.80 -24.31
CA ILE A 112 6.00 -1.97 -24.03
C ILE A 112 5.41 -0.55 -23.95
N PRO A 113 4.38 -0.22 -24.76
CA PRO A 113 3.81 1.12 -24.77
C PRO A 113 3.06 1.43 -23.47
N ALA A 114 2.83 2.72 -23.23
CA ALA A 114 1.91 3.17 -22.19
C ALA A 114 0.50 2.66 -22.50
N GLU A 115 -0.23 2.24 -21.47
CA GLU A 115 -1.55 1.64 -21.64
C GLU A 115 -2.48 2.09 -20.51
N ARG A 116 -3.70 2.51 -20.85
CA ARG A 116 -4.79 2.61 -19.87
C ARG A 116 -5.50 1.26 -19.80
N MET A 117 -5.26 0.52 -18.73
CA MET A 117 -5.81 -0.81 -18.53
C MET A 117 -7.16 -0.72 -17.80
N HIS A 118 -8.22 -1.32 -18.34
CA HIS A 118 -9.51 -1.49 -17.65
C HIS A 118 -9.45 -2.69 -16.70
N VAL A 119 -9.77 -2.45 -15.43
CA VAL A 119 -9.75 -3.46 -14.37
C VAL A 119 -11.08 -4.22 -14.38
N VAL A 120 -11.00 -5.52 -14.67
CA VAL A 120 -12.14 -6.44 -14.63
C VAL A 120 -12.32 -6.99 -13.21
N GLU A 121 -11.23 -7.26 -12.51
CA GLU A 121 -11.23 -7.82 -11.16
C GLU A 121 -10.02 -7.32 -10.37
N ALA A 122 -10.21 -7.14 -9.06
CA ALA A 122 -9.13 -6.88 -8.12
C ALA A 122 -9.12 -7.96 -7.03
N ILE A 123 -7.93 -8.45 -6.70
CA ILE A 123 -7.71 -9.52 -5.73
C ILE A 123 -6.77 -9.00 -4.64
N LEU A 124 -7.07 -9.32 -3.39
CA LEU A 124 -6.21 -9.12 -2.22
C LEU A 124 -5.64 -10.49 -1.81
N PRO A 125 -4.38 -10.81 -2.18
CA PRO A 125 -3.80 -12.14 -1.96
C PRO A 125 -3.64 -12.54 -0.49
N ASP A 126 -3.58 -11.59 0.42
CA ASP A 126 -3.54 -11.83 1.87
C ASP A 126 -4.92 -12.16 2.47
N GLU A 127 -6.00 -11.94 1.71
CA GLU A 127 -7.38 -12.22 2.10
C GLU A 127 -7.99 -13.40 1.32
N THR A 128 -7.26 -13.98 0.36
CA THR A 128 -7.74 -15.04 -0.54
C THR A 128 -6.72 -16.18 -0.67
N PRO A 129 -7.13 -17.41 -1.06
CA PRO A 129 -6.18 -18.48 -1.32
C PRO A 129 -5.19 -18.11 -2.44
N TRP A 130 -3.91 -17.96 -2.11
CA TRP A 130 -2.84 -17.60 -3.04
C TRP A 130 -1.82 -18.74 -3.16
N THR A 131 -1.40 -19.07 -4.38
CA THR A 131 -0.57 -20.26 -4.66
C THR A 131 0.85 -19.97 -5.10
N ASP A 132 1.20 -18.71 -5.40
CA ASP A 132 2.56 -18.35 -5.81
C ASP A 132 3.45 -18.06 -4.58
N ASP A 133 4.76 -18.29 -4.71
CA ASP A 133 5.75 -18.05 -3.66
C ASP A 133 5.88 -16.57 -3.27
N TRP A 134 5.52 -15.66 -4.18
CA TRP A 134 5.51 -14.22 -3.95
C TRP A 134 4.06 -13.73 -3.83
N ILE A 135 3.74 -13.13 -2.68
CA ILE A 135 2.41 -12.60 -2.33
C ILE A 135 2.44 -11.08 -2.53
N PRO A 136 1.87 -10.54 -3.64
CA PRO A 136 1.75 -9.10 -3.81
C PRO A 136 0.65 -8.52 -2.92
N ASP A 137 0.68 -7.21 -2.71
CA ASP A 137 -0.31 -6.52 -1.89
C ASP A 137 -1.68 -6.41 -2.57
N VAL A 138 -1.72 -6.17 -3.89
CA VAL A 138 -2.95 -6.14 -4.70
C VAL A 138 -2.66 -6.70 -6.08
N VAL A 139 -3.60 -7.44 -6.65
CA VAL A 139 -3.55 -7.88 -8.05
C VAL A 139 -4.73 -7.30 -8.81
N LEU A 140 -4.45 -6.58 -9.89
CA LEU A 140 -5.46 -6.07 -10.81
C LEU A 140 -5.46 -6.92 -12.08
N ARG A 141 -6.60 -7.49 -12.44
CA ARG A 141 -6.79 -8.31 -13.63
C ARG A 141 -7.54 -7.56 -14.72
N ALA A 142 -7.04 -7.66 -15.93
CA ALA A 142 -7.70 -7.26 -17.16
C ALA A 142 -7.95 -8.50 -18.05
N ALA A 143 -8.64 -8.31 -19.17
CA ALA A 143 -9.01 -9.41 -20.06
C ALA A 143 -7.82 -10.21 -20.62
N ASN A 144 -6.64 -9.58 -20.75
CA ASN A 144 -5.46 -10.13 -21.42
C ASN A 144 -4.18 -10.10 -20.58
N ARG A 145 -4.21 -9.57 -19.36
CA ARG A 145 -3.02 -9.42 -18.49
C ARG A 145 -3.42 -9.22 -17.04
N GLU A 146 -2.46 -9.40 -16.15
CA GLU A 146 -2.56 -8.98 -14.75
C GLU A 146 -1.43 -8.01 -14.38
N VAL A 147 -1.68 -7.18 -13.38
CA VAL A 147 -0.71 -6.27 -12.78
C VAL A 147 -0.67 -6.56 -11.28
N ARG A 148 0.51 -6.94 -10.80
CA ARG A 148 0.79 -7.21 -9.38
C ARG A 148 1.41 -5.96 -8.77
N ILE A 149 0.82 -5.47 -7.69
CA ILE A 149 1.16 -4.19 -7.07
C ILE A 149 1.66 -4.45 -5.66
N GLU A 150 2.78 -3.81 -5.33
CA GLU A 150 3.36 -3.75 -3.99
C GLU A 150 3.23 -2.30 -3.47
N VAL A 151 2.66 -2.13 -2.29
CA VAL A 151 2.54 -0.84 -1.62
C VAL A 151 3.75 -0.67 -0.69
N LYS A 152 4.59 0.32 -0.98
CA LYS A 152 5.67 0.72 -0.07
C LYS A 152 5.33 2.02 0.64
N VAL A 153 5.23 1.96 1.96
CA VAL A 153 5.12 3.14 2.82
C VAL A 153 6.50 3.51 3.33
N THR A 154 7.00 4.69 2.96
CA THR A 154 8.25 5.24 3.50
C THR A 154 7.94 6.43 4.40
N ASN A 155 7.98 6.25 5.72
CA ASN A 155 8.07 7.39 6.62
C ASN A 155 9.51 7.87 6.71
N GLY A 156 9.72 9.18 6.54
CA GLY A 156 11.00 9.82 6.79
C GLY A 156 11.40 9.64 8.27
N VAL A 157 12.50 8.93 8.52
CA VAL A 157 13.72 9.39 9.22
C VAL A 157 14.73 8.22 9.36
N SER A 158 15.80 8.32 8.56
CA SER A 158 17.24 8.05 8.81
C SER A 158 17.90 7.35 7.61
N GLY A 159 19.00 7.96 7.16
CA GLY A 159 19.50 7.95 5.78
C GLY A 159 20.16 6.69 5.23
N SER A 160 19.65 5.48 5.51
CA SER A 160 20.35 4.23 5.12
C SER A 160 19.48 3.17 4.42
N LYS A 161 18.33 3.54 3.84
CA LYS A 161 17.41 2.58 3.17
C LYS A 161 17.30 2.71 1.65
N GLN A 162 18.31 3.25 0.97
CA GLN A 162 18.36 3.24 -0.50
C GLN A 162 18.93 1.92 -1.09
N ALA A 163 19.56 1.06 -0.27
CA ALA A 163 20.28 -0.12 -0.77
C ALA A 163 19.42 -1.38 -1.02
N LYS A 164 18.14 -1.39 -0.63
CA LYS A 164 17.30 -2.61 -0.72
C LYS A 164 16.43 -2.68 -1.99
N VAL A 165 16.22 -1.55 -2.66
CA VAL A 165 15.38 -1.45 -3.87
C VAL A 165 16.03 -2.12 -5.09
N GLN A 166 17.36 -2.25 -5.12
CA GLN A 166 18.09 -2.82 -6.27
C GLN A 166 18.16 -4.35 -6.29
N ARG A 167 17.72 -5.06 -5.23
CA ARG A 167 17.98 -6.51 -5.10
C ARG A 167 16.93 -7.41 -5.76
N ASP A 168 15.69 -6.95 -5.90
CA ASP A 168 14.56 -7.85 -6.22
C ASP A 168 14.05 -7.73 -7.68
N GLY A 169 14.75 -7.03 -8.57
CA GLY A 169 14.48 -7.07 -10.02
C GLY A 169 13.12 -6.53 -10.48
N PHE A 170 12.33 -5.91 -9.61
CA PHE A 170 11.06 -5.29 -9.99
C PHE A 170 11.29 -3.93 -10.67
N PRO A 171 10.60 -3.65 -11.81
CA PRO A 171 10.55 -2.29 -12.33
C PRO A 171 9.93 -1.38 -11.28
N HIS A 172 10.75 -0.52 -10.67
CA HIS A 172 10.29 0.47 -9.71
C HIS A 172 10.30 1.84 -10.38
N TRP A 173 9.24 2.60 -10.18
CA TRP A 173 9.16 4.00 -10.59
C TRP A 173 9.20 4.86 -9.33
N SER A 174 10.06 5.87 -9.31
CA SER A 174 10.07 6.89 -8.26
C SER A 174 10.01 8.26 -8.91
N THR A 175 8.94 9.02 -8.66
CA THR A 175 8.86 10.41 -9.08
C THR A 175 9.51 11.29 -8.01
N THR A 176 10.73 11.74 -8.23
CA THR A 176 11.28 12.90 -7.52
C THR A 176 10.70 14.15 -8.16
N TYR A 177 9.80 14.84 -7.44
CA TYR A 177 9.44 16.21 -7.78
C TYR A 177 10.62 17.12 -7.38
N PRO A 178 11.17 17.94 -8.29
CA PRO A 178 12.00 19.07 -7.88
C PRO A 178 11.12 20.07 -7.11
N LEU A 179 11.64 20.56 -5.99
CA LEU A 179 11.06 21.60 -5.14
C LEU A 179 10.85 22.91 -5.92
#